data_AF-A0A496P2Y0-F1
#
_entry.id   AF-A0A496P2Y0-F1
#
_cell.length_a   1.000
_cell.length_b   1.000
_cell.length_c   1.000
_cell.angle_alpha   90.00
_cell.angle_beta   90.00
_cell.angle_gamma   90.00
#
_symmetry.space_group_name_H-M   'P 1'
#
loop_
_entity.id
_entity.type
_entity.pdbx_description
1 polymer ?
#
loop_
_entity_poly.entity_id
_entity_poly.type
_entity_poly.pdbx_seq_one_letter_code
_entity_poly.pdbx_strand_id
1 'polypeptide(L)'
;MKINKILTGAFVALSLLSCNRELETESAKLISEEQIPDDAASLNNYLKGIYLSFRNHGSGGTTTHTDFGIMSIKAGVDLLSNDLIQAKQQHLGRYYNYEARQSDNFTNEIVWNTFYSKIFDINRLIEKIEGIGVNNENRHIYGQLLALRAYSYFNLV
;
A
#
# COMPACT_ATOMS: atom_id res chain seq x y z
N MET A 1 -40.39 -40.99 24.80
CA MET A 1 -40.07 -40.70 23.37
C MET A 1 -40.18 -39.22 22.97
N LYS A 2 -40.96 -38.37 23.66
CA LYS A 2 -41.06 -36.92 23.35
C LYS A 2 -39.87 -36.09 23.88
N ILE A 3 -39.33 -36.44 25.05
CA ILE A 3 -38.20 -35.73 25.69
C ILE A 3 -36.90 -35.88 24.88
N ASN A 4 -36.59 -37.08 24.38
CA ASN A 4 -35.39 -37.28 23.55
C ASN A 4 -35.42 -36.44 22.27
N LYS A 5 -36.61 -36.24 21.66
CA LYS A 5 -36.76 -35.40 20.46
C LYS A 5 -36.53 -33.92 20.75
N ILE A 6 -36.91 -33.44 21.94
CA ILE A 6 -36.66 -32.06 22.39
C ILE A 6 -35.16 -31.88 22.68
N LEU A 7 -34.51 -32.87 23.29
CA LEU A 7 -33.07 -32.84 23.57
C LEU A 7 -32.22 -32.81 22.30
N THR A 8 -32.60 -33.58 21.28
CA THR A 8 -31.91 -33.58 19.98
C THR A 8 -32.11 -32.26 19.23
N GLY A 9 -33.31 -31.66 19.30
CA GLY A 9 -33.59 -30.35 18.72
C GLY A 9 -32.78 -29.22 19.38
N ALA A 10 -32.64 -29.26 20.71
CA ALA A 10 -31.86 -28.28 21.46
C ALA A 10 -30.34 -28.36 21.15
N PHE A 11 -29.81 -29.57 20.95
CA PHE A 11 -28.39 -29.76 20.61
C PHE A 11 -28.04 -29.25 19.21
N VAL A 12 -28.94 -29.42 18.23
CA VAL A 12 -28.79 -28.87 16.86
C VAL A 12 -28.91 -27.35 16.84
N ALA A 13 -29.78 -26.77 17.68
CA ALA A 13 -29.88 -25.32 17.80
C ALA A 13 -28.62 -24.69 18.43
N LEU A 14 -27.99 -25.37 19.41
CA LEU A 14 -26.74 -24.91 20.02
C LEU A 14 -25.55 -24.99 19.07
N SER A 15 -25.51 -25.97 18.15
CA SER A 15 -24.42 -26.10 17.19
C SER A 15 -24.43 -25.01 16.10
N LEU A 16 -25.56 -24.32 15.89
CA LEU A 16 -25.67 -23.19 14.95
C LEU A 16 -25.25 -21.85 15.55
N LEU A 17 -25.14 -21.74 16.88
CA LEU A 17 -24.70 -20.52 17.57
C LEU A 17 -23.17 -20.43 17.71
N SER A 18 -22.43 -21.50 17.40
CA SER A 18 -20.98 -21.59 17.65
C SER A 18 -20.08 -21.14 16.49
N CYS A 19 -20.65 -20.75 15.33
CA CYS A 19 -19.87 -20.40 14.13
C CYS A 19 -19.71 -18.89 13.86
N ASN A 20 -19.89 -18.00 14.85
CA ASN A 20 -19.68 -16.57 14.62
C ASN A 20 -18.19 -16.18 14.47
N ARG A 21 -17.26 -17.01 14.97
CA ARG A 21 -15.82 -16.67 15.00
C ARG A 21 -15.09 -16.86 13.65
N GLU A 22 -15.72 -17.49 12.66
CA GLU A 22 -15.18 -17.62 11.29
C GLU A 22 -15.64 -16.51 10.33
N LEU A 23 -16.58 -15.65 10.75
CA LEU A 23 -17.08 -14.55 9.91
C LEU A 23 -16.18 -13.31 9.97
N GLU A 24 -15.33 -13.19 10.99
CA GLU A 24 -14.31 -12.15 11.08
C GLU A 24 -13.05 -12.60 10.33
N THR A 25 -13.18 -12.70 9.01
CA THR A 25 -12.02 -12.87 8.13
C THR A 25 -11.38 -11.51 7.93
N GLU A 26 -10.45 -11.15 8.81
CA GLU A 26 -9.57 -10.01 8.54
C GLU A 26 -8.72 -10.31 7.29
N SER A 27 -8.67 -9.37 6.35
CA SER A 27 -7.83 -9.53 5.17
C SER A 27 -6.36 -9.48 5.56
N ALA A 28 -5.63 -10.59 5.40
CA ALA A 28 -4.17 -10.60 5.58
C ALA A 28 -3.43 -9.68 4.59
N LYS A 29 -4.12 -9.20 3.54
CA LYS A 29 -3.55 -8.43 2.43
C LYS A 29 -3.83 -6.93 2.52
N LEU A 30 -4.84 -6.54 3.29
CA LEU A 30 -5.27 -5.15 3.46
C LEU A 30 -5.30 -4.87 4.96
N ILE A 31 -4.38 -4.02 5.42
CA ILE A 31 -4.37 -3.57 6.80
C ILE A 31 -5.65 -2.76 7.01
N SER A 32 -6.55 -3.14 7.93
CA SER A 32 -7.64 -2.27 8.40
C SER A 32 -7.10 -1.30 9.46
N GLU A 33 -7.80 -0.20 9.71
CA GLU A 33 -7.32 0.83 10.65
C GLU A 33 -7.30 0.31 12.10
N GLU A 34 -8.23 -0.60 12.42
CA GLU A 34 -8.25 -1.35 13.69
C GLU A 34 -7.01 -2.24 13.90
N GLN A 35 -6.34 -2.69 12.83
CA GLN A 35 -5.21 -3.62 12.95
C GLN A 35 -3.88 -2.94 13.32
N ILE A 36 -3.78 -1.61 13.28
CA ILE A 36 -2.55 -0.89 13.62
C ILE A 36 -2.53 -0.66 15.14
N PRO A 37 -1.63 -1.30 15.90
CA PRO A 37 -1.51 -1.05 17.33
C PRO A 37 -1.02 0.38 17.60
N ASP A 38 -1.46 0.95 18.72
CA ASP A 38 -1.19 2.35 19.10
C ASP A 38 0.26 2.59 19.56
N ASP A 39 1.06 1.54 19.72
CA ASP A 39 2.42 1.66 20.24
C ASP A 39 3.40 2.23 19.19
N ALA A 40 4.36 3.02 19.66
CA ALA A 40 5.31 3.71 18.79
C ALA A 40 6.19 2.75 17.96
N ALA A 41 6.46 1.53 18.45
CA ALA A 41 7.27 0.56 17.73
C ALA A 41 6.50 0.00 16.52
N SER A 42 5.21 -0.32 16.70
CA SER A 42 4.30 -0.72 15.64
C SER A 42 4.17 0.38 14.59
N LEU A 43 3.84 1.61 14.99
CA LEU A 43 3.76 2.76 14.08
C LEU A 43 5.04 2.94 13.25
N ASN A 44 6.22 2.78 13.87
CA ASN A 44 7.50 2.87 13.18
C ASN A 44 7.72 1.71 12.19
N ASN A 45 7.22 0.51 12.49
CA ASN A 45 7.27 -0.61 11.55
C ASN A 45 6.37 -0.38 10.32
N TYR A 46 5.18 0.21 10.51
CA TYR A 46 4.34 0.62 9.38
C TYR A 46 5.03 1.68 8.52
N LEU A 47 5.66 2.68 9.14
CA LEU A 47 6.46 3.68 8.42
C LEU A 47 7.57 3.01 7.57
N LYS A 48 8.30 2.04 8.13
CA LYS A 48 9.31 1.27 7.38
C LYS A 48 8.70 0.50 6.21
N GLY A 49 7.48 -0.03 6.39
CA GLY A 49 6.70 -0.67 5.33
C GLY A 49 6.41 0.29 4.17
N ILE A 50 6.00 1.53 4.47
CA ILE A 50 5.80 2.58 3.45
C ILE A 50 7.11 2.89 2.72
N TYR A 51 8.23 3.06 3.42
CA TYR A 51 9.53 3.26 2.77
C TYR A 51 9.94 2.08 1.87
N LEU A 52 9.59 0.86 2.25
CA LEU A 52 9.85 -0.33 1.44
C LEU A 52 8.93 -0.38 0.21
N SER A 53 7.66 0.00 0.35
CA SER A 53 6.70 0.02 -0.75
C SER A 53 7.01 1.07 -1.83
N PHE A 54 7.89 2.04 -1.55
CA PHE A 54 8.45 2.94 -2.57
C PHE A 54 9.48 2.29 -3.48
N ARG A 55 10.15 1.21 -3.08
CA ARG A 55 11.31 0.65 -3.79
C ARG A 55 11.13 -0.80 -4.25
N ASN A 56 9.97 -1.39 -3.99
CA ASN A 56 9.72 -2.79 -4.30
C ASN A 56 9.36 -2.99 -5.78
N HIS A 57 9.65 -4.18 -6.28
CA HIS A 57 9.04 -4.64 -7.52
C HIS A 57 7.52 -4.72 -7.37
N GLY A 58 6.79 -4.23 -8.37
CA GLY A 58 5.32 -4.18 -8.37
C GLY A 58 4.72 -3.04 -7.54
N SER A 59 5.50 -2.02 -7.22
CA SER A 59 5.05 -0.83 -6.48
C SER A 59 3.96 -0.04 -7.21
N GLY A 60 3.91 -0.11 -8.54
CA GLY A 60 2.88 0.47 -9.40
C GLY A 60 1.70 -0.46 -9.67
N GLY A 61 1.68 -1.65 -9.04
CA GLY A 61 0.61 -2.64 -9.21
C GLY A 61 0.77 -3.56 -10.42
N THR A 62 1.95 -3.60 -11.04
CA THR A 62 2.23 -4.48 -12.19
C THR A 62 3.30 -5.53 -11.85
N THR A 63 3.51 -6.51 -12.73
CA THR A 63 4.63 -7.47 -12.64
C THR A 63 5.71 -7.19 -13.67
N THR A 64 5.66 -6.02 -14.32
CA THR A 64 6.59 -5.67 -15.40
C THR A 64 7.96 -5.33 -14.84
N HIS A 65 9.04 -5.65 -15.58
CA HIS A 65 10.40 -5.27 -15.18
C HIS A 65 10.64 -3.76 -15.10
N THR A 66 9.70 -2.95 -15.60
CA THR A 66 9.69 -1.48 -15.52
C THR A 66 9.11 -1.00 -14.19
N ASP A 67 8.49 -1.88 -13.39
CA ASP A 67 7.87 -1.56 -12.11
C ASP A 67 8.76 -2.05 -10.97
N PHE A 68 9.75 -1.25 -10.61
CA PHE A 68 10.61 -1.45 -9.44
C PHE A 68 10.56 -0.24 -8.51
N GLY A 69 9.36 0.34 -8.40
CA GLY A 69 9.09 1.50 -7.57
C GLY A 69 9.74 2.77 -8.09
N ILE A 70 10.03 3.68 -7.19
CA ILE A 70 10.43 5.04 -7.52
C ILE A 70 11.72 5.14 -8.31
N MET A 71 12.59 4.14 -8.18
CA MET A 71 13.83 4.09 -8.95
C MET A 71 13.56 3.87 -10.44
N SER A 72 12.48 3.18 -10.81
CA SER A 72 12.12 3.00 -12.21
C SER A 72 11.56 4.28 -12.82
N ILE A 73 10.79 5.02 -12.03
CA ILE A 73 10.26 6.34 -12.41
C ILE A 73 11.43 7.31 -12.61
N LYS A 74 12.36 7.40 -11.64
CA LYS A 74 13.55 8.26 -11.72
C LYS A 74 14.42 7.94 -12.94
N ALA A 75 14.81 6.67 -13.11
CA ALA A 75 15.62 6.26 -14.26
C ALA A 75 14.87 6.47 -15.59
N GLY A 76 13.56 6.26 -15.60
CA GLY A 76 12.70 6.51 -16.75
C GLY A 76 12.67 7.98 -17.15
N VAL A 77 12.48 8.90 -16.20
CA VAL A 77 12.47 10.34 -16.51
C VAL A 77 13.85 10.85 -16.94
N ASP A 78 14.95 10.28 -16.44
CA ASP A 78 16.29 10.60 -16.94
C ASP A 78 16.45 10.19 -18.42
N LEU A 79 15.85 9.07 -18.85
CA LEU A 79 15.84 8.67 -20.27
C LEU A 79 15.03 9.62 -21.17
N LEU A 80 14.19 10.50 -20.60
CA LEU A 80 13.50 11.56 -21.35
C LEU A 80 14.40 12.79 -21.58
N SER A 81 15.49 12.93 -20.82
CA SER A 81 16.33 14.14 -20.76
C SER A 81 17.35 14.30 -21.90
N ASN A 82 17.44 13.35 -22.83
CA ASN A 82 18.44 13.28 -23.91
C ASN A 82 19.91 13.14 -23.48
N ASP A 83 20.21 13.11 -22.17
CA ASP A 83 21.56 12.92 -21.65
C ASP A 83 21.98 11.43 -21.53
N LEU A 84 21.02 10.52 -21.74
CA LEU A 84 21.22 9.07 -21.68
C LEU A 84 20.82 8.42 -23.01
N ILE A 85 21.77 7.70 -23.63
CA ILE A 85 21.51 6.95 -24.85
C ILE A 85 21.16 5.51 -24.50
N GLN A 86 19.95 5.09 -24.86
CA GLN A 86 19.56 3.69 -24.82
C GLN A 86 19.87 3.01 -26.17
N ALA A 87 21.10 2.50 -26.32
CA ALA A 87 21.58 1.92 -27.58
C ALA A 87 20.77 0.68 -28.06
N LYS A 88 20.08 0.00 -27.14
CA LYS A 88 19.20 -1.14 -27.45
C LYS A 88 17.92 -1.04 -26.63
N GLN A 89 16.77 -1.30 -27.26
CA GLN A 89 15.48 -1.35 -26.57
C GLN A 89 15.51 -2.40 -25.43
N GLN A 90 15.07 -1.98 -24.24
CA GLN A 90 15.03 -2.75 -22.99
C GLN A 90 13.84 -2.26 -22.13
N HIS A 91 13.75 -2.71 -20.87
CA HIS A 91 12.60 -2.49 -19.98
C HIS A 91 12.15 -1.02 -19.82
N LEU A 92 13.06 -0.05 -19.85
CA LEU A 92 12.71 1.38 -19.75
C LEU A 92 12.55 2.09 -21.11
N GLY A 93 12.62 1.35 -22.22
CA GLY A 93 12.67 1.94 -23.57
C GLY A 93 11.43 2.73 -23.99
N ARG A 94 10.29 2.56 -23.30
CA ARG A 94 9.11 3.40 -23.50
C ARG A 94 9.35 4.85 -23.08
N TYR A 95 10.17 5.08 -22.07
CA TYR A 95 10.60 6.42 -21.69
C TYR A 95 11.49 7.01 -22.77
N TYR A 96 12.53 6.28 -23.20
CA TYR A 96 13.44 6.73 -24.25
C TYR A 96 12.73 7.07 -25.59
N ASN A 97 11.74 6.27 -25.97
CA ASN A 97 10.94 6.48 -27.18
C ASN A 97 9.82 7.52 -26.99
N TYR A 98 9.73 8.17 -25.82
CA TYR A 98 8.66 9.11 -25.46
C TYR A 98 7.23 8.54 -25.46
N GLU A 99 7.07 7.22 -25.53
CA GLU A 99 5.78 6.52 -25.44
C GLU A 99 5.19 6.57 -24.03
N ALA A 100 6.05 6.68 -23.00
CA ALA A 100 5.64 6.75 -21.60
C ALA A 100 4.75 7.98 -21.28
N ARG A 101 4.64 8.96 -22.19
CA ARG A 101 3.77 10.14 -22.05
C ARG A 101 2.42 10.00 -22.76
N GLN A 102 2.19 8.90 -23.47
CA GLN A 102 0.94 8.63 -24.16
C GLN A 102 -0.11 8.18 -23.15
N SER A 103 -1.32 8.74 -23.21
CA SER A 103 -2.35 8.59 -22.17
C SER A 103 -2.78 7.15 -21.88
N ASP A 104 -2.67 6.26 -22.87
CA ASP A 104 -3.06 4.85 -22.80
C ASP A 104 -1.90 3.91 -22.40
N ASN A 105 -0.72 4.46 -22.10
CA ASN A 105 0.44 3.66 -21.75
C ASN A 105 0.43 3.25 -20.27
N PHE A 106 0.58 1.96 -19.99
CA PHE A 106 0.65 1.43 -18.62
C PHE A 106 1.81 2.02 -17.78
N THR A 107 2.81 2.63 -18.42
CA THR A 107 3.87 3.36 -17.71
C THR A 107 3.30 4.51 -16.88
N ASN A 108 2.24 5.17 -17.36
CA ASN A 108 1.53 6.20 -16.59
C ASN A 108 0.81 5.60 -15.39
N GLU A 109 0.19 4.42 -15.54
CA GLU A 109 -0.42 3.71 -14.41
C GLU A 109 0.62 3.37 -13.34
N ILE A 110 1.83 2.94 -13.72
CA ILE A 110 2.91 2.66 -12.77
C ILE A 110 3.25 3.90 -11.94
N VAL A 111 3.42 5.07 -12.58
CA VAL A 111 3.72 6.33 -11.89
C VAL A 111 2.58 6.71 -10.95
N TRP A 112 1.35 6.74 -11.49
CA TRP A 112 0.15 7.12 -10.77
C TRP A 112 -0.08 6.22 -9.54
N ASN A 113 -0.14 4.90 -9.76
CA ASN A 113 -0.39 3.92 -8.72
C ASN A 113 0.74 3.91 -7.70
N THR A 114 2.00 4.13 -8.11
CA THR A 114 3.12 4.21 -7.18
C THR A 114 2.87 5.29 -6.14
N PHE A 115 2.54 6.52 -6.54
CA PHE A 115 2.38 7.60 -5.58
C PHE A 115 1.03 7.58 -4.85
N TYR A 116 -0.08 7.32 -5.55
CA TYR A 116 -1.41 7.33 -4.91
C TYR A 116 -1.61 6.20 -3.91
N SER A 117 -1.10 4.99 -4.18
CA SER A 117 -1.16 3.90 -3.18
C SER A 117 -0.40 4.26 -1.90
N LYS A 118 0.75 4.93 -2.04
CA LYS A 118 1.56 5.36 -0.89
C LYS A 118 0.87 6.51 -0.15
N ILE A 119 0.28 7.47 -0.87
CA ILE A 119 -0.50 8.54 -0.25
C ILE A 119 -1.65 7.96 0.59
N PHE A 120 -2.33 6.93 0.09
CA PHE A 120 -3.38 6.23 0.83
C PHE A 120 -2.85 5.63 2.14
N ASP A 121 -1.77 4.84 2.09
CA ASP A 121 -1.17 4.24 3.29
C ASP A 121 -0.66 5.30 4.28
N ILE A 122 -0.04 6.37 3.76
CA ILE A 122 0.48 7.49 4.56
C ILE A 122 -0.66 8.22 5.28
N ASN A 123 -1.77 8.53 4.59
CA ASN A 123 -2.90 9.23 5.19
C ASN A 123 -3.51 8.43 6.33
N ARG A 124 -3.66 7.12 6.16
CA ARG A 124 -4.20 6.25 7.23
C ARG A 124 -3.31 6.21 8.46
N LEU A 125 -2.00 6.18 8.28
CA LEU A 125 -1.07 6.21 9.43
C LEU A 125 -1.03 7.61 10.08
N ILE A 126 -1.22 8.68 9.31
CA ILE A 126 -1.40 10.04 9.83
C ILE A 126 -2.67 10.12 10.69
N GLU A 127 -3.81 9.68 10.16
CA GLU A 127 -5.11 9.66 10.85
C GLU A 127 -5.02 8.87 12.15
N LYS A 128 -4.37 7.70 12.13
CA LYS A 128 -4.12 6.89 13.32
C LYS A 128 -3.33 7.64 14.39
N ILE A 129 -2.24 8.32 14.01
CA ILE A 129 -1.41 9.10 14.95
C ILE A 129 -2.19 10.31 15.49
N GLU A 130 -2.98 10.97 14.66
CA GLU A 130 -3.83 12.10 15.07
C GLU A 130 -4.91 11.65 16.07
N GLY A 131 -5.49 10.46 15.87
CA GLY A 131 -6.49 9.88 16.77
C GLY A 131 -5.97 9.55 18.17
N ILE A 132 -4.71 9.13 18.30
CA ILE A 132 -4.07 8.85 19.61
C ILE A 132 -3.33 10.07 20.20
N GLY A 133 -3.21 11.15 19.42
CA GLY A 133 -2.48 12.36 19.77
C GLY A 133 -0.98 12.31 19.48
N VAL A 134 -0.46 13.42 18.93
CA VAL A 134 0.98 13.58 18.67
C VAL A 134 1.74 13.85 19.98
N ASN A 135 2.74 13.02 20.28
CA ASN A 135 3.54 13.08 21.51
C ASN A 135 5.05 12.85 21.21
N ASN A 136 5.89 12.85 22.24
CA ASN A 136 7.35 12.73 22.06
C ASN A 136 7.81 11.41 21.43
N GLU A 137 7.03 10.33 21.58
CA GLU A 137 7.37 9.01 21.04
C GLU A 137 7.01 8.90 19.55
N ASN A 138 5.90 9.49 19.12
CA ASN A 138 5.39 9.36 17.73
C ASN A 138 5.64 10.59 16.83
N ARG A 139 6.00 11.76 17.37
CA ARG A 139 6.16 13.00 16.58
C ARG A 139 7.14 12.89 15.40
N HIS A 140 8.18 12.09 15.56
CA HIS A 140 9.19 11.87 14.51
C HIS A 140 8.65 10.99 13.37
N ILE A 141 7.71 10.09 13.66
CA ILE A 141 7.01 9.27 12.67
C ILE A 141 6.05 10.16 11.90
N TYR A 142 5.25 10.96 12.62
CA TYR A 142 4.31 11.92 12.03
C TYR A 142 5.00 12.89 11.06
N GLY A 143 6.13 13.48 11.45
CA GLY A 143 6.89 14.38 10.59
C GLY A 143 7.40 13.71 9.30
N GLN A 144 7.86 12.46 9.39
CA GLN A 144 8.30 11.70 8.21
C GLN A 144 7.12 11.38 7.28
N LEU A 145 5.95 11.05 7.81
CA LEU A 145 4.75 10.80 7.02
C LEU A 145 4.32 12.04 6.26
N LEU A 146 4.32 13.21 6.90
CA LEU A 146 4.04 14.49 6.23
C LEU A 146 5.04 14.77 5.11
N ALA A 147 6.33 14.53 5.34
CA ALA A 147 7.36 14.71 4.33
C ALA A 147 7.18 13.74 3.14
N LEU A 148 6.87 12.47 3.41
CA LEU A 148 6.59 11.47 2.38
C LEU A 148 5.34 11.82 1.58
N ARG A 149 4.29 12.32 2.24
CA ARG A 149 3.07 12.77 1.57
C ARG A 149 3.35 13.96 0.64
N ALA A 150 4.08 14.96 1.13
CA ALA A 150 4.48 16.11 0.34
C ALA A 150 5.37 15.70 -0.85
N TYR A 151 6.31 14.78 -0.62
CA TYR A 151 7.15 14.21 -1.67
C TYR A 151 6.32 13.50 -2.74
N SER A 152 5.34 12.68 -2.37
CA SER A 152 4.46 12.01 -3.33
C SER A 152 3.64 13.00 -4.15
N TYR A 153 3.06 14.03 -3.53
CA TYR A 153 2.35 15.08 -4.26
C TYR A 153 3.27 15.84 -5.19
N PHE A 154 4.49 16.17 -4.77
CA PHE A 154 5.46 16.86 -5.61
C PHE A 154 5.82 16.08 -6.88
N ASN A 155 5.85 14.74 -6.84
CA ASN A 155 6.14 13.94 -8.03
C ASN A 155 4.91 13.74 -8.94
N LEU A 156 3.70 14.07 -8.47
CA LEU A 156 2.46 13.97 -9.23
C LEU A 156 2.08 15.27 -9.95
N VAL A 157 2.64 16.41 -9.52
CA VAL A 157 2.43 17.75 -10.10
C VAL A 157 3.51 18.07 -11.12
#